data_AF-A0A842KJ38-F1
#
_entry.id   AF-A0A842KJ38-F1
#
_cell.length_a   1.000
_cell.length_b   1.000
_cell.length_c   1.000
_cell.angle_alpha   90.00
_cell.angle_beta   90.00
_cell.angle_gamma   90.00
#
_symmetry.space_group_name_H-M   'P 1'
#
loop_
_entity.id
_entity.type
_entity.pdbx_description
1 polymer ?
#
loop_
_entity_poly.entity_id
_entity_poly.type
_entity_poly.pdbx_seq_one_letter_code
_entity_poly.pdbx_strand_id
1 'polypeptide(L)'
;MRHRFLRERLKEIFSATILEKIAIIIPFIVLLWDIEIFYYSLVNRERYIFIFSIFVLILSSIEIIVVIEEIHQHFGEIRKKRALRKIVKKIVDETEERYVKEIVRKVIKKHPEYSISDIYHVACELLNEKTNLNEKQ
;
A
#
# COMPACT_ATOMS: atom_id res chain seq x y z
N MET A 1 15.33 -6.98 -15.36
CA MET A 1 14.59 -5.81 -14.80
C MET A 1 13.29 -6.17 -14.07
N ARG A 2 12.53 -7.21 -14.46
CA ARG A 2 11.22 -7.58 -13.84
C ARG A 2 11.28 -7.91 -12.33
N HIS A 3 12.40 -8.46 -11.85
CA HIS A 3 12.54 -8.91 -10.46
C HIS A 3 12.75 -7.77 -9.44
N ARG A 4 13.24 -6.60 -9.88
CA ARG A 4 13.51 -5.46 -8.98
C ARG A 4 12.21 -4.74 -8.59
N PHE A 5 11.29 -4.63 -9.55
CA PHE A 5 9.96 -4.04 -9.35
C PHE A 5 9.10 -4.86 -8.38
N LEU A 6 9.14 -6.20 -8.51
CA LEU A 6 8.50 -7.12 -7.58
C LEU A 6 9.07 -6.99 -6.17
N ARG A 7 10.38 -6.85 -6.04
CA ARG A 7 11.05 -6.75 -4.74
C ARG A 7 10.74 -5.42 -4.04
N GLU A 8 10.65 -4.31 -4.77
CA GLU A 8 10.25 -3.02 -4.20
C GLU A 8 8.77 -3.01 -3.79
N ARG A 9 7.89 -3.62 -4.59
CA ARG A 9 6.47 -3.82 -4.24
C ARG A 9 6.30 -4.72 -3.01
N LEU A 10 7.03 -5.83 -2.96
CA LEU A 10 7.05 -6.74 -1.81
C LEU A 10 7.59 -6.06 -0.57
N LYS A 11 8.58 -5.17 -0.70
CA LYS A 11 9.17 -4.44 0.43
C LYS A 11 8.20 -3.40 1.02
N GLU A 12 7.37 -2.76 0.20
CA GLU A 12 6.28 -1.89 0.68
C GLU A 12 5.14 -2.68 1.32
N ILE A 13 4.76 -3.82 0.75
CA ILE A 13 3.83 -4.75 1.43
C ILE A 13 4.46 -5.27 2.74
N PHE A 14 5.79 -5.41 2.78
CA PHE A 14 6.52 -5.83 3.98
C PHE A 14 6.68 -4.75 5.05
N SER A 15 6.41 -3.48 4.76
CA SER A 15 6.41 -2.41 5.78
C SER A 15 5.11 -2.32 6.56
N ALA A 16 4.07 -3.05 6.15
CA ALA A 16 2.82 -3.20 6.88
C ALA A 16 3.04 -3.89 8.23
N THR A 17 2.19 -3.59 9.20
CA THR A 17 2.24 -4.18 10.55
C THR A 17 2.03 -5.70 10.44
N ILE A 18 2.60 -6.51 11.34
CA ILE A 18 2.50 -7.98 11.29
C ILE A 18 1.03 -8.43 11.18
N LEU A 19 0.11 -7.72 11.84
CA LEU A 19 -1.33 -7.97 11.79
C LEU A 19 -1.95 -7.75 10.40
N GLU A 20 -1.57 -6.68 9.70
CA GLU A 20 -2.05 -6.39 8.33
C GLU A 20 -1.59 -7.48 7.35
N LYS A 21 -0.36 -7.98 7.50
CA LYS A 21 0.15 -9.08 6.67
C LYS A 21 -0.63 -10.37 6.88
N ILE A 22 -0.95 -10.70 8.13
CA ILE A 22 -1.71 -11.89 8.49
C ILE A 22 -3.13 -11.78 7.92
N ALA A 23 -3.78 -10.61 8.09
CA ALA A 23 -5.11 -10.35 7.55
C ALA A 23 -5.16 -10.48 6.02
N ILE A 24 -4.09 -10.11 5.31
CA ILE A 24 -4.01 -10.28 3.85
C ILE A 24 -3.82 -11.75 3.46
N ILE A 25 -3.04 -12.54 4.22
CA ILE A 25 -2.67 -13.91 3.82
C ILE A 25 -3.77 -14.93 4.14
N ILE A 26 -4.49 -14.76 5.27
CA ILE A 26 -5.51 -15.72 5.74
C ILE A 26 -6.55 -16.06 4.66
N PRO A 27 -7.16 -15.08 3.97
CA PRO A 27 -8.21 -15.37 2.98
C PRO A 27 -7.72 -16.25 1.82
N PHE A 28 -6.44 -16.11 1.41
CA PHE A 28 -5.86 -16.96 0.37
C PHE A 28 -5.64 -18.40 0.85
N ILE A 29 -5.27 -18.57 2.12
CA ILE A 29 -5.14 -19.91 2.71
C ILE A 29 -6.50 -20.57 2.78
N VAL A 30 -7.52 -19.86 3.28
CA VAL A 30 -8.90 -20.35 3.36
C VAL A 30 -9.42 -20.75 1.99
N LEU A 31 -9.23 -19.91 0.96
CA LEU A 31 -9.63 -20.24 -0.41
C LEU A 31 -8.99 -21.52 -0.95
N LEU A 32 -7.71 -21.78 -0.65
CA LEU A 32 -7.05 -23.02 -1.09
C LEU A 32 -7.71 -24.26 -0.47
N TRP A 33 -8.03 -24.20 0.82
CA TRP A 33 -8.76 -25.27 1.50
C TRP A 33 -10.18 -25.45 0.95
N ASP A 34 -10.88 -24.35 0.68
CA ASP A 34 -12.23 -24.41 0.11
C ASP A 34 -12.25 -25.04 -1.29
N ILE A 35 -11.25 -24.73 -2.12
CA ILE A 35 -11.07 -25.35 -3.43
C ILE A 35 -10.85 -26.86 -3.29
N GLU A 36 -10.05 -27.30 -2.31
CA GLU A 36 -9.78 -28.72 -2.08
C GLU A 36 -11.03 -29.46 -1.60
N ILE A 37 -11.80 -28.87 -0.67
CA ILE A 37 -13.08 -29.43 -0.20
C ILE A 37 -14.09 -29.50 -1.34
N PHE A 38 -14.19 -28.45 -2.16
CA PHE A 38 -15.07 -28.42 -3.32
C PHE A 38 -14.68 -29.49 -4.34
N TYR A 39 -13.38 -29.64 -4.64
CA TYR A 39 -12.86 -30.66 -5.55
C TYR A 39 -13.16 -32.08 -5.03
N TYR A 40 -12.90 -32.33 -3.75
CA TYR A 40 -13.22 -33.60 -3.11
C TYR A 40 -14.72 -33.92 -3.23
N SER A 41 -15.58 -32.93 -2.96
CA SER A 41 -17.02 -33.09 -3.06
C SER A 41 -17.49 -33.38 -4.48
N LEU A 42 -16.84 -32.78 -5.49
CA LEU A 42 -17.15 -33.00 -6.90
C LEU A 42 -16.83 -34.43 -7.32
N VAL A 43 -15.65 -34.93 -6.92
CA VAL A 43 -15.18 -36.29 -7.26
C VAL A 43 -16.04 -37.36 -6.61
N ASN A 44 -16.39 -37.20 -5.33
CA ASN A 44 -17.14 -38.20 -4.56
C ASN A 44 -18.67 -38.10 -4.72
N ARG A 45 -19.17 -37.10 -5.48
CA ARG A 45 -20.60 -36.85 -5.74
C ARG A 45 -21.45 -36.69 -4.48
N GLU A 46 -20.85 -36.17 -3.41
CA GLU A 46 -21.53 -35.90 -2.15
C GLU A 46 -22.38 -34.63 -2.25
N ARG A 47 -23.69 -34.78 -2.51
CA ARG A 47 -24.59 -33.65 -2.80
C ARG A 47 -24.66 -32.60 -1.70
N TYR A 48 -24.65 -33.00 -0.43
CA TYR A 48 -24.73 -32.06 0.69
C TYR A 48 -23.43 -31.26 0.84
N ILE A 49 -22.28 -31.93 0.79
CA ILE A 49 -20.96 -31.28 0.85
C ILE A 49 -20.78 -30.34 -0.36
N PHE A 50 -21.33 -30.69 -1.52
CA PHE A 50 -21.22 -29.89 -2.73
C PHE A 50 -21.93 -28.53 -2.59
N ILE A 51 -23.14 -28.53 -2.04
CA ILE A 51 -23.91 -27.31 -1.83
C ILE A 51 -23.21 -26.40 -0.80
N PHE A 52 -22.77 -26.97 0.33
CA PHE A 52 -22.06 -26.21 1.35
C PHE A 52 -20.72 -25.67 0.86
N SER A 53 -19.94 -26.47 0.14
CA SER A 53 -18.64 -26.05 -0.39
C SER A 53 -18.75 -24.95 -1.44
N ILE A 54 -19.77 -24.97 -2.31
CA ILE A 54 -20.06 -23.83 -3.21
C ILE A 54 -20.32 -22.56 -2.42
N PHE A 55 -21.14 -22.66 -1.38
CA PHE A 55 -21.48 -21.49 -0.57
C PHE A 55 -20.25 -20.89 0.11
N VAL A 56 -19.41 -21.74 0.71
CA VAL A 56 -18.16 -21.31 1.36
C VAL A 56 -17.19 -20.73 0.33
N LEU A 57 -17.05 -21.36 -0.85
CA LEU A 57 -16.20 -20.87 -1.93
C LEU A 57 -16.60 -19.46 -2.40
N ILE A 58 -17.90 -19.16 -2.44
CA ILE A 58 -18.42 -17.83 -2.77
C ILE A 58 -18.03 -16.83 -1.68
N LEU A 59 -18.25 -17.15 -0.39
CA LEU A 59 -17.89 -16.27 0.72
C LEU A 59 -16.39 -15.96 0.74
N SER A 60 -15.57 -17.00 0.55
CA SER A 60 -14.10 -16.90 0.44
C SER A 60 -13.68 -16.02 -0.74
N SER A 61 -14.36 -16.14 -1.88
CA SER A 61 -14.12 -15.27 -3.04
C SER A 61 -14.45 -13.80 -2.77
N ILE A 62 -15.53 -13.51 -2.03
CA ILE A 62 -15.90 -12.15 -1.64
C ILE A 62 -14.82 -11.55 -0.73
N GLU A 63 -14.30 -12.31 0.22
CA GLU A 63 -13.23 -11.86 1.12
C GLU A 63 -11.97 -11.44 0.33
N ILE A 64 -11.60 -12.23 -0.68
CA ILE A 64 -10.48 -11.89 -1.57
C ILE A 64 -10.73 -10.58 -2.34
N ILE A 65 -11.95 -10.35 -2.84
CA ILE A 65 -12.29 -9.11 -3.54
C ILE A 65 -12.10 -7.91 -2.61
N VAL A 66 -12.60 -7.99 -1.38
CA VAL A 66 -12.48 -6.92 -0.37
C VAL A 66 -11.01 -6.64 -0.07
N VAL A 67 -10.19 -7.68 0.16
CA VAL A 67 -8.75 -7.53 0.41
C VAL A 67 -8.04 -6.89 -0.78
N ILE A 68 -8.38 -7.27 -2.01
CA ILE A 68 -7.79 -6.67 -3.21
C ILE A 68 -8.14 -5.17 -3.31
N GLU A 69 -9.37 -4.79 -2.99
CA GLU A 69 -9.82 -3.40 -3.00
C GLU A 69 -9.06 -2.57 -1.95
N GLU A 70 -8.92 -3.09 -0.73
CA GLU A 70 -8.15 -2.46 0.34
C GLU A 70 -6.67 -2.26 -0.06
N ILE A 71 -6.07 -3.27 -0.66
CA ILE A 71 -4.70 -3.18 -1.20
C ILE A 71 -4.63 -2.10 -2.29
N HIS A 72 -5.62 -2.03 -3.19
CA HIS A 72 -5.63 -1.04 -4.27
C HIS A 72 -5.71 0.39 -3.72
N GLN A 73 -6.58 0.62 -2.74
CA GLN A 73 -6.71 1.92 -2.07
C GLN A 73 -5.40 2.31 -1.37
N HIS A 74 -4.80 1.40 -0.61
CA HIS A 74 -3.54 1.64 0.07
C HIS A 74 -2.41 1.99 -0.91
N PHE A 75 -2.30 1.28 -2.04
CA PHE A 75 -1.34 1.61 -3.09
C PHE A 75 -1.62 2.97 -3.74
N GLY A 76 -2.88 3.35 -3.90
CA GLY A 76 -3.29 4.66 -4.42
C GLY A 76 -2.79 5.80 -3.53
N GLU A 77 -2.98 5.67 -2.22
CA GLU A 77 -2.52 6.64 -1.22
C GLU A 77 -0.99 6.71 -1.17
N ILE A 78 -0.29 5.58 -1.12
CA ILE A 78 1.17 5.52 -1.18
C ILE A 78 1.68 6.21 -2.45
N ARG A 79 1.05 5.97 -3.59
CA ARG A 79 1.47 6.57 -4.87
C ARG A 79 1.31 8.08 -4.85
N LYS A 80 0.18 8.60 -4.35
CA LYS A 80 -0.06 10.04 -4.17
C LYS A 80 0.97 10.65 -3.23
N LYS A 81 1.19 10.05 -2.06
CA LYS A 81 2.19 10.52 -1.08
C LYS A 81 3.61 10.50 -1.66
N ARG A 82 3.99 9.46 -2.39
CA ARG A 82 5.29 9.34 -3.05
C ARG A 82 5.47 10.39 -4.17
N ALA A 83 4.42 10.67 -4.94
CA ALA A 83 4.44 11.73 -5.96
C ALA A 83 4.64 13.11 -5.30
N LEU A 84 3.85 13.43 -4.26
CA LEU A 84 4.01 14.65 -3.47
C LEU A 84 5.43 14.77 -2.89
N ARG A 85 5.94 13.70 -2.29
CA ARG A 85 7.31 13.67 -1.73
C ARG A 85 8.37 13.97 -2.78
N LYS A 86 8.23 13.49 -4.02
CA LYS A 86 9.15 13.82 -5.11
C LYS A 86 9.10 15.29 -5.49
N ILE A 87 7.90 15.87 -5.55
CA ILE A 87 7.70 17.29 -5.88
C ILE A 87 8.33 18.17 -4.80
N VAL A 88 8.02 17.91 -3.52
CA VAL A 88 8.56 18.67 -2.38
C VAL A 88 10.07 18.51 -2.32
N LYS A 89 10.59 17.28 -2.48
CA LYS A 89 12.04 17.03 -2.50
C LYS A 89 12.75 17.83 -3.59
N LYS A 90 12.20 17.86 -4.81
CA LYS A 90 12.79 18.64 -5.91
C LYS A 90 12.90 20.13 -5.55
N ILE A 91 11.88 20.69 -4.89
CA ILE A 91 11.91 22.09 -4.43
C ILE A 91 12.94 22.29 -3.31
N VAL A 92 13.03 21.37 -2.34
CA VAL A 92 14.02 21.41 -1.25
C VAL A 92 15.47 21.23 -1.75
N ASP A 93 15.65 20.56 -2.89
CA ASP A 93 16.97 20.39 -3.51
C ASP A 93 17.33 21.55 -4.44
N GLU A 94 16.36 22.16 -5.12
CA GLU A 94 16.55 23.35 -5.97
C GLU A 94 16.68 24.65 -5.16
N THR A 95 16.26 24.66 -3.90
CA THR A 95 16.27 25.84 -3.04
C THR A 95 17.11 25.59 -1.80
N GLU A 96 17.92 26.57 -1.39
CA GLU A 96 18.64 26.52 -0.10
C GLU A 96 17.74 26.85 1.10
N GLU A 97 16.42 26.97 0.87
CA GLU A 97 15.46 27.36 1.91
C GLU A 97 15.35 26.26 2.97
N ARG A 98 15.68 26.63 4.21
CA ARG A 98 15.55 25.75 5.38
C ARG A 98 14.17 25.85 6.05
N TYR A 99 13.36 26.83 5.69
CA TYR A 99 12.08 27.09 6.33
C TYR A 99 10.93 26.37 5.62
N VAL A 100 10.26 25.48 6.36
CA VAL A 100 9.08 24.73 5.90
C VAL A 100 8.03 25.66 5.27
N LYS A 101 7.79 26.83 5.87
CA LYS A 101 6.80 27.81 5.41
C LYS A 101 7.06 28.32 4.00
N GLU A 102 8.32 28.47 3.60
CA GLU A 102 8.69 28.94 2.26
C GLU A 102 8.56 27.83 1.22
N ILE A 103 8.99 26.61 1.57
CA ILE A 103 8.79 25.40 0.76
C ILE A 103 7.31 25.17 0.50
N VAL A 104 6.46 25.21 1.55
CA VAL A 104 5.01 25.04 1.43
C VAL A 104 4.40 26.07 0.47
N ARG A 105 4.79 27.35 0.60
CA ARG A 105 4.32 28.43 -0.30
C ARG A 105 4.73 28.18 -1.75
N LYS A 106 5.95 27.72 -2.00
CA LYS A 106 6.43 27.43 -3.37
C LYS A 106 5.73 26.21 -3.97
N VAL A 107 5.56 25.16 -3.19
CA VAL A 107 4.85 23.95 -3.63
C VAL A 107 3.41 24.29 -3.99
N ILE A 108 2.68 25.01 -3.12
CA ILE A 108 1.27 25.31 -3.38
C ILE A 108 1.06 26.27 -4.55
N LYS A 109 2.04 27.16 -4.80
CA LYS A 109 2.01 28.06 -5.96
C LYS A 109 2.21 27.31 -7.28
N LYS A 110 3.01 26.23 -7.29
CA LYS A 110 3.26 25.39 -8.48
C LYS A 110 2.25 24.25 -8.62
N HIS A 111 1.72 23.76 -7.51
CA HIS A 111 0.88 22.57 -7.40
C HIS A 111 -0.27 22.83 -6.40
N PRO A 112 -1.29 23.62 -6.79
CA PRO A 112 -2.43 23.94 -5.93
C PRO A 112 -3.34 22.74 -5.65
N GLU A 113 -3.16 21.61 -6.35
CA GLU A 113 -3.95 20.39 -6.19
C GLU A 113 -3.71 19.64 -4.86
N TYR A 114 -2.66 19.98 -4.10
CA TYR A 114 -2.33 19.33 -2.84
C TYR A 114 -2.72 20.18 -1.62
N SER A 115 -3.13 19.51 -0.55
CA SER A 115 -3.43 20.15 0.73
C SER A 115 -2.18 20.74 1.38
N ILE A 116 -2.32 21.92 1.99
CA ILE A 116 -1.27 22.57 2.80
C ILE A 116 -0.73 21.61 3.87
N SER A 117 -1.64 20.85 4.51
CA SER A 117 -1.27 19.93 5.60
C SER A 117 -0.35 18.82 5.10
N ASP A 118 -0.66 18.21 3.96
CA ASP A 118 0.13 17.12 3.38
C ASP A 118 1.52 17.61 2.96
N ILE A 119 1.57 18.79 2.34
CA ILE A 119 2.82 19.43 1.93
C ILE A 119 3.69 19.72 3.16
N TYR A 120 3.09 20.27 4.22
CA TYR A 120 3.79 20.63 5.46
C TYR A 120 4.44 19.41 6.10
N HIS A 121 3.68 18.32 6.30
CA HIS A 121 4.21 17.09 6.90
C HIS A 121 5.38 16.51 6.09
N VAL A 122 5.25 16.45 4.76
CA VAL A 122 6.29 15.93 3.88
C VAL A 122 7.54 16.82 3.88
N ALA A 123 7.37 18.15 3.91
CA ALA A 123 8.48 19.09 3.97
C ALA A 123 9.25 19.00 5.30
N CYS A 124 8.55 18.88 6.43
CA CYS A 124 9.17 18.63 7.73
C CYS A 124 9.98 17.33 7.74
N GLU A 125 9.41 16.24 7.21
CA GLU A 125 10.08 14.93 7.15
C GLU A 125 11.38 15.00 6.32
N LEU A 126 11.33 15.64 5.15
CA LEU A 126 12.50 15.78 4.27
C LEU A 126 13.59 16.70 4.84
N LEU A 127 13.22 17.81 5.47
CA LEU A 127 14.19 18.70 6.11
C LEU A 127 14.85 18.03 7.31
N ASN A 128 14.10 17.28 8.11
CA ASN A 128 14.66 16.49 9.21
C ASN A 128 15.63 15.42 8.70
N GLU A 129 15.31 14.69 7.62
CA GLU A 129 16.24 13.74 7.01
C GLU A 129 17.54 14.42 6.54
N LYS A 130 17.44 15.60 5.91
CA LYS A 130 18.59 16.37 5.40
C LYS A 130 19.48 16.88 6.54
N THR A 131 18.90 17.34 7.64
CA THR A 131 19.65 17.77 8.84
C THR A 131 20.37 16.59 9.50
N ASN A 132 19.70 15.45 9.69
CA ASN A 132 20.32 14.24 10.27
C ASN A 132 21.45 13.65 9.41
N LEU A 133 21.42 13.84 8.09
CA LEU A 133 22.49 13.45 7.17
C LEU A 133 23.74 14.35 7.32
N ASN A 134 23.54 15.64 7.55
CA ASN A 134 24.63 16.61 7.74
C ASN A 134 25.32 16.49 9.10
N GLU A 135 24.64 15.99 10.13
CA GLU A 135 25.24 15.77 11.47
C GLU A 135 26.08 14.48 11.58
N LYS A 136 26.01 13.60 10.58
CA LYS A 136 26.77 12.32 10.51
C LYS A 136 28.02 12.38 9.65
N GLN A 137 28.29 13.52 9.00
CA GLN A 137 29.52 13.79 8.24
C GLN A 137 30.47 14.64 9.06
#